data_AF-A0A397IFV5-F1
#
_entry.id   AF-A0A397IFV5-F1
#
_cell.length_a   1.000
_cell.length_b   1.000
_cell.length_c   1.000
_cell.angle_alpha   90.00
_cell.angle_beta   90.00
_cell.angle_gamma   90.00
#
_symmetry.space_group_name_H-M   'P 1'
#
loop_
_entity.id
_entity.type
_entity.pdbx_description
1 polymer ?
#
loop_
_entity_poly.entity_id
_entity_poly.type
_entity_poly.pdbx_seq_one_letter_code
_entity_poly.pdbx_strand_id
1 'polypeptide(L)'
;MSLVNHNNEKSQQLYSGKQNAIPYILNIENANINEDFLLMQNHFIFCFYGEKICVSQVLALYYENYSNHSFNTKPVTKIDDISKVTLKVFLSINSNLFTQYTPEECNIFTHRNPSNIIFHILSDDVTINDQFLTLSNLAKDYYSYFKRNDVISLILNSN
;
A
#
# COMPACT_ATOMS: atom_id res chain seq x y z
N MET A 1 -37.53 32.03 -1.45
CA MET A 1 -37.55 30.83 -0.58
C MET A 1 -37.15 29.63 -1.43
N SER A 2 -35.92 29.16 -1.27
CA SER A 2 -35.44 27.89 -1.84
C SER A 2 -34.25 27.44 -0.98
N LEU A 3 -34.50 26.45 -0.14
CA LEU A 3 -33.52 25.78 0.70
C LEU A 3 -32.79 24.72 -0.14
N VAL A 4 -31.57 24.96 -0.58
CA VAL A 4 -30.54 23.90 -0.73
C VAL A 4 -29.16 24.55 -0.71
N ASN A 5 -28.67 24.95 0.47
CA ASN A 5 -27.27 25.37 0.69
C ASN A 5 -26.84 25.00 2.11
N HIS A 6 -27.07 23.75 2.51
CA HIS A 6 -26.77 23.30 3.88
C HIS A 6 -26.11 21.93 4.01
N ASN A 7 -25.49 21.40 2.95
CA ASN A 7 -24.84 20.10 3.01
C ASN A 7 -23.32 20.12 2.80
N ASN A 8 -22.67 21.29 2.71
CA ASN A 8 -21.21 21.37 2.52
C ASN A 8 -20.39 21.87 3.72
N GLU A 9 -21.03 22.12 4.88
CA GLU A 9 -20.34 22.63 6.08
C GLU A 9 -20.34 21.66 7.27
N LYS A 10 -20.79 20.41 7.11
CA LYS A 10 -20.83 19.41 8.20
C LYS A 10 -19.70 18.38 8.19
N SER A 11 -18.80 18.40 7.23
CA SER A 11 -17.63 17.49 7.20
C SER A 11 -16.41 18.02 7.97
N GLN A 12 -16.50 19.20 8.59
CA GLN A 12 -15.46 19.75 9.47
C GLN A 12 -15.96 19.83 10.93
N GLN A 13 -16.28 18.69 11.54
CA GLN A 13 -16.37 18.61 12.99
C GLN A 13 -15.19 17.80 13.53
N LEU A 14 -14.29 18.57 14.16
CA LEU A 14 -13.25 18.16 15.10
C LEU A 14 -13.68 16.96 15.96
N TYR A 15 -13.01 15.82 15.79
CA TYR A 15 -13.00 14.78 16.81
C TYR A 15 -11.88 15.06 17.80
N SER A 16 -12.26 15.77 18.86
CA SER A 16 -11.51 15.87 20.12
C SER A 16 -11.70 14.58 20.92
N GLY A 17 -10.65 13.76 20.99
CA GLY A 17 -10.57 12.62 21.92
C GLY A 17 -9.43 11.66 21.58
N LYS A 18 -8.44 11.53 22.47
CA LYS A 18 -7.37 10.53 22.39
C LYS A 18 -7.93 9.10 22.52
N GLN A 19 -8.48 8.56 21.45
CA GLN A 19 -8.66 7.12 21.22
C GLN A 19 -8.51 6.89 19.72
N ASN A 20 -7.39 6.25 19.33
CA ASN A 20 -7.11 5.66 18.01
C ASN A 20 -7.98 6.19 16.86
N ALA A 21 -7.72 7.43 16.43
CA ALA A 21 -8.31 7.93 15.19
C ALA A 21 -7.83 7.00 14.06
N ILE A 22 -8.74 6.14 13.58
CA ILE A 22 -8.50 5.34 12.39
C ILE A 22 -8.30 6.34 11.26
N PRO A 23 -7.13 6.36 10.58
CA PRO A 23 -7.00 7.16 9.37
C PRO A 23 -8.18 6.80 8.47
N TYR A 24 -8.90 7.78 7.93
CA TYR A 24 -9.87 7.48 6.89
C TYR A 24 -9.06 6.97 5.68
N ILE A 25 -9.07 5.65 5.49
CA ILE A 25 -8.33 4.99 4.40
C ILE A 25 -9.30 4.88 3.23
N LEU A 26 -9.11 5.74 2.24
CA LEU A 26 -9.90 5.75 1.03
C LEU A 26 -9.58 4.52 0.16
N ASN A 27 -10.60 3.94 -0.48
CA ASN A 27 -10.46 2.93 -1.54
C ASN A 27 -9.64 1.69 -1.13
N ILE A 28 -9.70 1.29 0.14
CA ILE A 28 -8.96 0.15 0.68
C ILE A 28 -9.28 -1.17 -0.07
N GLU A 29 -10.52 -1.31 -0.54
CA GLU A 29 -11.01 -2.47 -1.28
C GLU A 29 -10.26 -2.71 -2.60
N ASN A 30 -9.72 -1.64 -3.21
CA ASN A 30 -8.95 -1.69 -4.45
C ASN A 30 -7.47 -1.39 -4.22
N ALA A 31 -6.98 -1.56 -2.98
CA ALA A 31 -5.63 -1.19 -2.54
C ALA A 31 -5.26 0.28 -2.85
N ASN A 32 -6.26 1.17 -2.89
CA ASN A 32 -6.15 2.56 -3.32
C ASN A 32 -5.71 2.76 -4.77
N ILE A 33 -5.95 1.80 -5.66
CA ILE A 33 -5.61 1.90 -7.09
C ILE A 33 -6.88 2.25 -7.89
N ASN A 34 -6.83 3.36 -8.64
CA ASN A 34 -7.94 3.87 -9.45
C ASN A 34 -7.40 4.84 -10.53
N GLU A 35 -8.29 5.49 -11.28
CA GLU A 35 -7.92 6.45 -12.34
C GLU A 35 -7.15 7.68 -11.83
N ASP A 36 -7.38 8.10 -10.58
CA ASP A 36 -6.69 9.21 -9.95
C ASP A 36 -5.40 8.79 -9.25
N PHE A 37 -5.28 7.50 -8.88
CA PHE A 37 -4.16 6.95 -8.12
C PHE A 37 -3.58 5.69 -8.79
N LEU A 38 -2.86 5.93 -9.88
CA LEU A 38 -2.31 4.90 -10.76
C LEU A 38 -1.14 4.14 -10.11
N LEU A 39 -1.12 2.82 -10.24
CA LEU A 39 0.04 2.00 -9.87
C LEU A 39 1.00 1.85 -11.06
N MET A 40 2.29 2.11 -10.83
CA MET A 40 3.34 2.04 -11.85
C MET A 40 4.62 1.40 -11.31
N GLN A 41 5.56 1.08 -12.20
CA GLN A 41 6.92 0.69 -11.82
C GLN A 41 7.58 1.79 -10.97
N ASN A 42 8.41 1.35 -10.03
CA ASN A 42 9.12 2.13 -9.00
C ASN A 42 8.22 2.73 -7.91
N HIS A 43 6.90 2.57 -7.97
CA HIS A 43 6.01 2.96 -6.88
C HIS A 43 6.17 2.02 -5.68
N PHE A 44 5.64 2.46 -4.54
CA PHE A 44 5.71 1.74 -3.28
C PHE A 44 4.33 1.26 -2.82
N ILE A 45 4.30 0.06 -2.26
CA ILE A 45 3.08 -0.56 -1.76
C ILE A 45 3.32 -1.17 -0.38
N PHE A 46 2.25 -1.35 0.38
CA PHE A 46 2.19 -2.32 1.46
C PHE A 46 1.77 -3.67 0.89
N CYS A 47 2.47 -4.72 1.30
CA CYS A 47 2.14 -6.08 0.92
C CYS A 47 2.44 -7.06 2.06
N PHE A 48 1.87 -8.26 1.98
CA PHE A 48 2.24 -9.34 2.90
C PHE A 48 3.56 -9.98 2.49
N TYR A 49 4.43 -10.17 3.48
CA TYR A 49 5.59 -11.05 3.40
C TYR A 49 5.54 -12.03 4.58
N GLY A 50 5.11 -13.26 4.30
CA GLY A 50 4.64 -14.16 5.36
C GLY A 50 3.40 -13.58 6.04
N GLU A 51 3.36 -13.59 7.37
CA GLU A 51 2.27 -13.04 8.18
C GLU A 51 2.44 -11.55 8.53
N LYS A 52 3.49 -10.90 7.99
CA LYS A 52 3.83 -9.51 8.31
C LYS A 52 3.56 -8.59 7.12
N ILE A 53 3.15 -7.36 7.41
CA ILE A 53 3.06 -6.29 6.42
C ILE A 53 4.43 -5.61 6.29
N CYS A 54 4.90 -5.53 5.05
CA CYS A 54 6.16 -4.89 4.67
C CYS A 54 5.92 -3.82 3.60
N VAL A 55 6.92 -2.98 3.36
CA VAL A 55 6.93 -2.05 2.22
C VAL A 55 7.65 -2.74 1.07
N SER A 56 7.10 -2.63 -0.14
CA SER A 56 7.75 -3.13 -1.34
C SER A 56 7.77 -2.09 -2.44
N GLN A 57 8.86 -2.06 -3.20
CA GLN A 57 8.94 -1.32 -4.45
C GLN A 57 8.49 -2.21 -5.60
N VAL A 58 7.60 -1.68 -6.45
CA VAL A 58 7.15 -2.35 -7.67
C VAL A 58 8.24 -2.31 -8.72
N LEU A 59 8.70 -3.46 -9.18
CA LEU A 59 9.72 -3.57 -10.23
C LEU A 59 9.13 -3.92 -11.60
N ALA A 60 8.05 -4.68 -11.64
CA ALA A 60 7.36 -5.01 -12.87
C ALA A 60 5.89 -5.38 -12.59
N LEU A 61 5.02 -5.00 -13.53
CA LEU A 61 3.60 -5.30 -13.53
C LEU A 61 3.30 -6.15 -14.76
N TYR A 62 2.47 -7.16 -14.58
CA TYR A 62 2.13 -8.10 -15.65
C TYR A 62 0.62 -8.18 -15.78
N TYR A 63 0.16 -8.27 -17.02
CA TYR A 63 -1.24 -8.51 -17.38
C TYR A 63 -1.39 -9.94 -17.88
N GLU A 64 -2.57 -10.51 -17.71
CA GLU A 64 -2.88 -11.78 -18.36
C GLU A 64 -3.09 -11.56 -19.86
N ASN A 65 -2.33 -12.28 -20.69
CA ASN A 65 -2.50 -12.26 -22.13
C ASN A 65 -2.09 -13.60 -22.72
N TYR A 66 -2.95 -14.19 -23.56
CA TYR A 66 -2.75 -15.53 -24.13
C TYR A 66 -2.39 -16.60 -23.07
N SER A 67 -3.04 -16.59 -21.90
CA SER A 67 -2.74 -17.50 -20.78
C SER A 67 -1.30 -17.38 -20.22
N ASN A 68 -0.67 -16.22 -20.40
CA ASN A 68 0.66 -15.90 -19.91
C ASN A 68 0.68 -14.55 -19.18
N HIS A 69 1.67 -14.36 -18.32
CA HIS A 69 1.95 -13.08 -17.66
C HIS A 69 2.80 -12.18 -18.57
N SER A 70 2.17 -11.20 -19.21
CA SER A 70 2.83 -10.29 -20.14
C SER A 70 3.25 -9.01 -19.44
N PHE A 71 4.55 -8.69 -19.51
CA PHE A 71 5.10 -7.45 -18.97
C PHE A 71 4.49 -6.22 -19.65
N ASN A 72 4.19 -5.19 -18.86
CA ASN A 72 3.67 -3.93 -19.36
C ASN A 72 4.16 -2.76 -18.49
N THR A 73 4.39 -1.61 -19.12
CA THR A 73 4.77 -0.35 -18.46
C THR A 73 3.62 0.64 -18.36
N LYS A 74 2.43 0.30 -18.87
CA LYS A 74 1.24 1.15 -18.76
C LYS A 74 0.84 1.31 -17.30
N PRO A 75 0.35 2.50 -16.90
CA PRO A 75 -0.21 2.70 -15.58
C PRO A 75 -1.43 1.79 -15.35
N VAL A 76 -1.50 1.22 -14.14
CA VAL A 76 -2.60 0.35 -13.72
C VAL A 76 -3.62 1.19 -12.97
N THR A 77 -4.87 1.19 -13.46
CA THR A 77 -6.02 1.85 -12.84
C THR A 77 -6.86 0.89 -12.01
N LYS A 78 -6.72 -0.43 -12.19
CA LYS A 78 -7.47 -1.45 -11.43
C LYS A 78 -6.54 -2.60 -11.08
N ILE A 79 -6.53 -2.99 -9.81
CA ILE A 79 -5.69 -4.09 -9.34
C ILE A 79 -6.05 -5.43 -10.00
N ASP A 80 -7.31 -5.62 -10.38
CA ASP A 80 -7.76 -6.85 -11.05
C ASP A 80 -7.26 -7.01 -12.48
N ASP A 81 -6.76 -5.93 -13.10
CA ASP A 81 -6.23 -6.00 -14.47
C ASP A 81 -4.83 -6.63 -14.52
N ILE A 82 -4.10 -6.64 -13.40
CA ILE A 82 -2.79 -7.28 -13.30
C ILE A 82 -2.91 -8.74 -12.89
N SER A 83 -2.07 -9.61 -13.45
CA SER A 83 -2.01 -11.04 -13.11
C SER A 83 -0.85 -11.39 -12.20
N LYS A 84 0.21 -10.57 -12.21
CA LYS A 84 1.41 -10.76 -11.39
C LYS A 84 2.08 -9.42 -11.12
N VAL A 85 2.82 -9.35 -10.01
CA VAL A 85 3.73 -8.23 -9.70
C VAL A 85 5.09 -8.75 -9.27
N THR A 86 6.17 -8.11 -9.72
CA THR A 86 7.53 -8.32 -9.21
C THR A 86 7.85 -7.19 -8.23
N LEU A 87 8.35 -7.56 -7.06
CA LEU A 87 8.57 -6.66 -5.93
C LEU A 87 10.00 -6.76 -5.40
N LYS A 88 10.61 -5.62 -5.03
CA LYS A 88 11.73 -5.57 -4.08
C LYS A 88 11.16 -5.32 -2.69
N VAL A 89 11.43 -6.21 -1.74
CA VAL A 89 10.86 -6.15 -0.38
C VAL A 89 11.80 -5.42 0.57
N PHE A 90 11.24 -4.53 1.40
CA PHE A 90 11.91 -3.90 2.54
C PHE A 90 11.31 -4.45 3.83
N LEU A 91 12.12 -5.14 4.64
CA LEU A 91 11.67 -5.81 5.85
C LEU A 91 11.50 -4.82 7.00
N SER A 92 10.40 -4.93 7.73
CA SER A 92 10.13 -4.07 8.89
C SER A 92 11.14 -4.31 10.02
N ILE A 93 11.75 -3.24 10.52
CA ILE A 93 12.63 -3.27 11.69
C ILE A 93 11.85 -2.80 12.93
N ASN A 94 11.34 -1.58 12.88
CA ASN A 94 10.53 -0.98 13.93
C ASN A 94 9.64 0.12 13.33
N SER A 95 8.51 0.41 13.99
CA SER A 95 7.65 1.58 13.72
C SER A 95 7.37 1.88 12.25
N ASN A 96 8.21 2.68 11.60
CA ASN A 96 8.12 3.18 10.22
C ASN A 96 9.47 3.02 9.47
N LEU A 97 10.39 2.23 10.01
CA LEU A 97 11.74 1.98 9.50
C LEU A 97 11.85 0.54 9.00
N PHE A 98 12.43 0.40 7.81
CA PHE A 98 12.56 -0.85 7.10
C PHE A 98 13.99 -1.01 6.56
N THR A 99 14.49 -2.24 6.49
CA THR A 99 15.80 -2.58 5.90
C THR A 99 15.60 -3.17 4.51
N GLN A 100 16.49 -2.84 3.57
CA GLN A 100 16.55 -3.54 2.29
C GLN A 100 17.21 -4.91 2.39
N TYR A 101 18.04 -5.13 3.41
CA TYR A 101 18.87 -6.32 3.56
C TYR A 101 18.30 -7.27 4.61
N THR A 102 18.40 -8.56 4.31
CA THR A 102 18.27 -9.62 5.31
C THR A 102 19.50 -9.65 6.23
N PRO A 103 19.46 -10.41 7.35
CA PRO A 103 20.65 -10.64 8.18
C PRO A 103 21.85 -11.22 7.40
N GLU A 104 21.58 -11.91 6.28
CA GLU A 104 22.58 -12.47 5.35
C GLU A 104 22.98 -11.50 4.23
N GLU A 105 22.70 -10.19 4.39
CA GLU A 105 23.08 -9.12 3.46
C GLU A 105 22.49 -9.27 2.04
N CYS A 106 21.37 -9.98 1.91
CA CYS A 106 20.70 -10.19 0.63
C CYS A 106 19.54 -9.20 0.42
N ASN A 107 19.30 -8.80 -0.83
CA ASN A 107 18.05 -8.16 -1.22
C ASN A 107 16.99 -9.23 -1.53
N ILE A 108 15.75 -9.00 -1.11
CA ILE A 108 14.64 -9.90 -1.43
C ILE A 108 13.89 -9.37 -2.65
N PHE A 109 13.83 -10.21 -3.69
CA PHE A 109 12.97 -10.02 -4.85
C PHE A 109 11.94 -11.14 -4.92
N THR A 110 10.69 -10.80 -5.20
CA THR A 110 9.59 -11.79 -5.19
C THR A 110 8.57 -11.51 -6.27
N HIS A 111 7.92 -12.57 -6.75
CA HIS A 111 6.81 -12.50 -7.70
C HIS A 111 5.53 -12.92 -6.98
N ARG A 112 4.54 -12.04 -6.94
CA ARG A 112 3.31 -12.23 -6.16
C ARG A 112 2.06 -12.03 -7.00
N ASN A 113 0.97 -12.60 -6.53
CA ASN A 113 -0.35 -12.29 -7.04
C ASN A 113 -0.76 -10.89 -6.58
N PRO A 114 -1.61 -10.18 -7.34
CA PRO A 114 -2.11 -8.85 -6.97
C PRO A 114 -2.79 -8.80 -5.60
N SER A 115 -3.46 -9.87 -5.20
CA SER A 115 -4.10 -9.99 -3.86
C SER A 115 -3.11 -9.87 -2.69
N ASN A 116 -1.80 -9.96 -2.94
CA ASN A 116 -0.78 -9.70 -1.94
C ASN A 116 -0.59 -8.20 -1.63
N ILE A 117 -1.03 -7.32 -2.54
CA ILE A 117 -0.97 -5.87 -2.38
C ILE A 117 -2.12 -5.44 -1.46
N ILE A 118 -1.78 -4.77 -0.37
CA ILE A 118 -2.73 -4.27 0.62
C ILE A 118 -3.09 -2.83 0.31
N PHE A 119 -2.10 -2.01 -0.04
CA PHE A 119 -2.29 -0.58 -0.22
C PHE A 119 -1.18 0.06 -1.04
N HIS A 120 -1.52 0.91 -2.00
CA HIS A 120 -0.59 1.75 -2.74
C HIS A 120 -0.35 3.07 -1.99
N ILE A 121 0.92 3.44 -1.81
CA ILE A 121 1.33 4.66 -1.09
C ILE A 121 2.08 5.64 -1.99
N LEU A 122 2.00 6.92 -1.64
CA LEU A 122 2.71 7.99 -2.32
C LEU A 122 4.22 7.86 -2.14
N SER A 123 4.96 8.04 -3.24
CA SER A 123 6.43 8.01 -3.21
C SER A 123 7.04 9.15 -2.39
N ASP A 124 6.37 10.31 -2.32
CA ASP A 124 6.83 11.47 -1.53
C ASP A 124 6.88 11.18 -0.02
N ASP A 125 6.09 10.21 0.45
CA ASP A 125 6.08 9.79 1.84
C ASP A 125 7.16 8.72 2.15
N VAL A 126 7.94 8.32 1.16
CA VAL A 126 8.96 7.27 1.24
C VAL A 126 10.36 7.88 1.06
N THR A 127 11.21 7.76 2.07
CA THR A 127 12.63 8.11 1.94
C THR A 127 13.47 6.85 1.97
N ILE A 128 14.35 6.69 0.98
CA ILE A 128 15.36 5.63 0.96
C ILE A 128 16.72 6.27 1.16
N ASN A 129 17.43 5.83 2.20
CA ASN A 129 18.87 6.03 2.34
C ASN A 129 19.56 4.68 2.17
N ASP A 130 20.87 4.68 1.88
CA ASP A 130 21.70 3.52 1.54
C ASP A 130 21.07 2.15 1.81
N GLN A 131 20.80 1.84 3.09
CA GLN A 131 20.29 0.53 3.54
C GLN A 131 18.85 0.54 4.06
N PHE A 132 18.26 1.71 4.31
CA PHE A 132 16.98 1.81 5.00
C PHE A 132 15.94 2.59 4.22
N LEU A 133 14.70 2.14 4.36
CA LEU A 133 13.52 2.86 3.94
C LEU A 133 12.79 3.37 5.18
N THR A 134 12.42 4.65 5.17
CA THR A 134 11.62 5.29 6.21
C THR A 134 10.32 5.84 5.62
N LEU A 135 9.20 5.53 6.26
CA LEU A 135 7.89 6.13 5.94
C LEU A 135 7.67 7.40 6.74
N SER A 136 7.05 8.40 6.10
CA SER A 136 6.65 9.66 6.71
C SER A 136 5.16 9.96 6.44
N ASN A 137 4.66 11.06 7.01
CA ASN A 137 3.29 11.57 6.83
C ASN A 137 2.20 10.48 6.82
N LEU A 138 1.34 10.47 5.81
CA LEU A 138 0.18 9.59 5.71
C LEU A 138 0.61 8.13 5.53
N ALA A 139 1.67 7.83 4.79
CA ALA A 139 2.15 6.45 4.66
C ALA A 139 2.53 5.85 6.02
N LYS A 140 3.15 6.64 6.91
CA LYS A 140 3.45 6.18 8.29
C LYS A 140 2.17 5.89 9.09
N ASP A 141 1.15 6.73 8.96
CA ASP A 141 -0.11 6.57 9.67
C ASP A 141 -0.89 5.35 9.15
N TYR A 142 -0.93 5.16 7.83
CA TYR A 142 -1.51 3.98 7.20
C TYR A 142 -0.78 2.70 7.63
N TYR A 143 0.56 2.68 7.60
CA TYR A 143 1.31 1.50 8.05
C TYR A 143 1.01 1.18 9.52
N SER A 144 0.90 2.20 10.36
CA SER A 144 0.58 2.04 11.78
C SER A 144 -0.81 1.45 12.02
N TYR A 145 -1.77 1.77 11.15
CA TYR A 145 -3.09 1.14 11.14
C TYR A 145 -3.02 -0.32 10.66
N PHE A 146 -2.47 -0.54 9.46
CA PHE A 146 -2.46 -1.84 8.81
C PHE A 146 -1.72 -2.91 9.62
N LYS A 147 -0.63 -2.56 10.30
CA LYS A 147 0.19 -3.51 11.07
C LYS A 147 -0.46 -4.01 12.36
N ARG A 148 -1.64 -3.51 12.73
CA ARG A 148 -2.34 -3.98 13.93
C ARG A 148 -2.81 -5.42 13.75
N ASN A 149 -2.63 -6.25 14.77
CA ASN A 149 -2.96 -7.68 14.71
C ASN A 149 -4.43 -7.95 14.33
N ASP A 150 -5.36 -7.13 14.83
CA ASP A 150 -6.78 -7.26 14.52
C ASP A 150 -7.08 -6.93 13.05
N VAL A 151 -6.42 -5.92 12.50
CA VAL A 151 -6.52 -5.57 11.07
C VAL A 151 -5.88 -6.65 10.19
N ILE A 152 -4.67 -7.12 10.53
CA ILE A 152 -4.01 -8.23 9.82
C ILE A 152 -4.91 -9.46 9.77
N SER A 153 -5.52 -9.83 10.91
CA SER A 153 -6.41 -10.99 11.01
C SER A 153 -7.64 -10.84 10.10
N LEU A 154 -8.23 -9.64 10.03
CA LEU A 154 -9.35 -9.37 9.14
C LEU A 154 -8.96 -9.54 7.67
N ILE A 155 -7.80 -9.03 7.27
CA ILE A 155 -7.33 -9.13 5.87
C ILE A 155 -7.03 -10.59 5.52
N LEU A 156 -6.36 -11.34 6.40
CA LEU A 156 -6.01 -12.74 6.16
C LEU A 156 -7.23 -13.66 6.12
N ASN A 157 -8.28 -13.37 6.91
CA ASN A 157 -9.52 -14.16 6.92
C ASN A 157 -10.47 -13.82 5.75
N SER A 158 -10.20 -12.75 5.01
CA SER A 158 -11.01 -12.32 3.87
C SER A 158 -10.46 -12.80 2.51
N ASN A 159 -9.25 -13.36 2.50
CA ASN A 159 -8.59 -13.96 1.33
C ASN A 159 -8.73 -15.49 1.34
#